data_AF-A7ZVK6-F1
#
_entry.id   AF-A7ZVK6-F1
#
_cell.length_a   1.000
_cell.length_b   1.000
_cell.length_c   1.000
_cell.angle_alpha   90.00
_cell.angle_beta   90.00
_cell.angle_gamma   90.00
#
_symmetry.space_group_name_H-M   'P 1'
#
loop_
_entity.id
_entity.type
_entity.pdbx_description
1 polymer ?
#
loop_
_entity_poly.entity_id
_entity_poly.type
_entity_poly.pdbx_seq_one_letter_code
_entity_poly.pdbx_strand_id
1 'polypeptide(L)' 'MISFVFLLPVCPNCHAMLHRRKPPFMPEELKALMDENKSN' A
#
# COMPACT_ATOMS: atom_id res chain seq x y z
N MET A 1 -1.52 26.25 6.48
CA MET A 1 -0.77 25.01 6.77
C MET A 1 -1.28 23.97 5.78
N ILE A 2 -0.66 23.89 4.60
CA ILE A 2 -1.11 22.99 3.53
C ILE A 2 -0.70 21.58 3.95
N SER A 3 -1.67 20.78 4.38
CA SER A 3 -1.50 19.35 4.62
C SER A 3 -1.13 18.67 3.29
N PHE A 4 0.17 18.53 3.05
CA PHE A 4 0.74 17.92 1.86
C PHE A 4 0.56 16.39 1.93
N VAL A 5 -0.63 15.90 1.61
CA VAL A 5 -0.91 14.47 1.40
C VAL A 5 -1.20 14.27 -0.08
N PHE A 6 -0.19 14.41 -0.94
CA PHE A 6 -0.38 14.06 -2.34
C PHE A 6 0.87 13.38 -2.88
N LEU A 7 0.75 12.05 -2.97
CA LEU A 7 1.62 11.08 -3.62
C LEU A 7 2.79 10.58 -2.78
N LEU A 8 2.61 9.37 -2.25
CA LEU A 8 3.71 8.53 -1.78
C LEU A 8 4.28 7.80 -3.01
N PRO A 9 5.54 8.05 -3.42
CA PRO A 9 6.15 7.29 -4.49
C PRO A 9 6.43 5.86 -4.02
N VAL A 10 5.98 4.89 -4.81
CA VAL A 10 6.24 3.46 -4.60
C VAL A 10 6.83 2.86 -5.87
N CYS A 11 7.55 1.75 -5.76
CA CYS A 11 8.09 1.06 -6.93
C CYS A 11 6.95 0.46 -7.79
N PRO A 12 7.17 0.16 -9.08
CA PRO A 12 6.11 -0.33 -9.97
C PRO A 12 5.48 -1.64 -9.51
N ASN A 13 6.24 -2.52 -8.84
CA ASN A 13 5.73 -3.78 -8.30
C ASN A 13 4.79 -3.54 -7.11
N CYS A 14 5.17 -2.67 -6.19
CA CYS A 14 4.32 -2.28 -5.06
C CYS A 14 3.06 -1.55 -5.56
N HIS A 15 3.20 -0.66 -6.55
CA HIS A 15 2.06 -0.01 -7.20
C HIS A 15 1.08 -1.04 -7.78
N ALA A 16 1.58 -2.01 -8.54
CA ALA A 16 0.74 -3.08 -9.10
C ALA A 16 0.00 -3.87 -8.00
N MET A 17 0.65 -4.12 -6.86
CA MET A 17 0.05 -4.78 -5.71
C MET A 17 -1.06 -3.95 -5.07
N LEU A 18 -0.83 -2.65 -4.82
CA LEU A 18 -1.83 -1.74 -4.24
C LEU A 18 -3.09 -1.66 -5.12
N HIS A 19 -2.92 -1.73 -6.44
CA HIS A 19 -4.01 -1.68 -7.41
C HIS A 19 -4.68 -3.03 -7.74
N ARG A 20 -4.39 -4.10 -6.99
CA ARG A 20 -5.07 -5.41 -7.18
C ARG A 20 -6.55 -5.41 -6.79
N ARG A 21 -7.02 -4.40 -6.05
CA ARG A 21 -8.43 -4.20 -5.67
C ARG A 21 -8.87 -2.79 -6.04
N LYS A 22 -10.19 -2.58 -6.16
CA LYS A 22 -10.83 -1.26 -6.13
C LYS A 22 -11.77 -1.17 -4.92
N PRO A 23 -11.61 -0.18 -4.01
CA PRO A 23 -10.52 0.81 -3.96
C PRO A 23 -9.14 0.14 -3.76
N PRO A 24 -8.04 0.80 -4.21
CA PRO A 24 -6.69 0.28 -4.00
C PRO A 24 -6.39 0.17 -2.51
N PHE A 25 -5.51 -0.77 -2.16
CA PHE A 25 -5.03 -0.89 -0.78
C PHE A 25 -4.27 0.38 -0.39
N MET A 26 -4.38 0.76 0.88
CA MET A 26 -3.41 1.64 1.52
C MET A 26 -2.11 0.86 1.78
N PRO A 27 -0.94 1.53 1.78
CA PRO A 27 0.34 0.90 2.10
C PRO A 27 0.32 0.10 3.42
N GLU A 28 -0.38 0.62 4.43
CA GLU A 28 -0.50 0.01 5.76
C GLU A 28 -1.32 -1.29 5.72
N GLU A 29 -2.40 -1.32 4.93
CA GLU A 29 -3.22 -2.53 4.72
C GLU A 29 -2.39 -3.61 4.04
N LEU A 30 -1.64 -3.25 3.00
CA LEU A 30 -0.78 -4.19 2.28
C LEU A 30 0.33 -4.75 3.20
N LYS A 31 0.90 -3.91 4.06
CA LYS A 31 1.92 -4.33 5.04
C LYS A 31 1.34 -5.32 6.05
N ALA A 32 0.14 -5.07 6.58
CA ALA A 32 -0.51 -5.99 7.52
C ALA A 32 -0.70 -7.39 6.91
N LEU A 33 -1.16 -7.45 5.66
CA LEU A 33 -1.29 -8.72 4.94
C LEU A 33 0.06 -9.45 4.80
N MET A 34 1.15 -8.73 4.54
CA MET A 34 2.48 -9.32 4.45
C MET A 34 2.97 -9.86 5.80
N ASP A 35 2.66 -9.18 6.89
CA ASP A 35 3.08 -9.56 8.23
C ASP A 35 2.26 -10.76 8.75
N GLU A 36 0.97 -10.84 8.42
CA GLU A 36 0.13 -12.04 8.65
C GLU A 36 0.73 -13.30 8.00
N ASN A 37 1.23 -13.18 6.76
CA ASN A 37 1.83 -14.30 6.03
C ASN A 37 3.21 -14.72 6.58
N LYS A 38 3.88 -13.90 7.40
CA LYS A 38 5.19 -14.25 8.00
C LYS A 38 5.07 -14.98 9.34
N SER A 39 3.95 -14.81 10.04
CA SER A 39 3.71 -15.44 11.35
C SER A 39 3.10 -16.83 11.25
N ASN A 40 2.96 -17.36 10.03
CA ASN A 40 2.56 -18.73 9.72
C ASN A 40 3.71 -19.45 9.01
#